data_AF-A0A3L7WJD2-F1
#
_entry.id   AF-A0A3L7WJD2-F1
#
_cell.length_a   1.000
_cell.length_b   1.000
_cell.length_c   1.000
_cell.angle_alpha   90.00
_cell.angle_beta   90.00
_cell.angle_gamma   90.00
#
_symmetry.space_group_name_H-M   'P 1'
#
loop_
_entity.id
_entity.type
_entity.pdbx_description
1 polymer ?
#
loop_
_entity_poly.entity_id
_entity_poly.type
_entity_poly.pdbx_seq_one_letter_code
_entity_poly.pdbx_strand_id
1 'polypeptide(L)'
;MPKPRLTIDGVTYRDLNGNGRLDVYEDSRQPLEARVSDLLGQMTLAEKAGLMFHNFTFMTEEGTILEGQSPWGAPYSTADSVFAKH
;
A
#
# COMPACT_ATOMS: atom_id res chain seq x y z
N MET A 1 -8.00 -7.93 -9.32
CA MET A 1 -7.91 -7.65 -10.78
C MET A 1 -6.72 -6.73 -11.03
N PRO A 2 -5.97 -6.89 -12.13
CA PRO A 2 -4.92 -5.95 -12.49
C PRO A 2 -5.49 -4.55 -12.71
N LYS A 3 -4.78 -3.52 -12.26
CA LYS A 3 -5.15 -2.13 -12.50
C LYS A 3 -5.07 -1.78 -13.99
N PRO A 4 -5.97 -0.93 -14.52
CA PRO A 4 -5.91 -0.47 -15.91
C PRO A 4 -4.57 0.20 -16.25
N ARG A 5 -4.27 0.32 -17.55
CA ARG A 5 -3.04 0.94 -18.04
C ARG A 5 -3.36 1.99 -19.09
N LEU A 6 -2.57 3.06 -19.10
CA LEU A 6 -2.64 4.16 -20.05
C LEU A 6 -1.34 4.20 -20.86
N THR A 7 -1.45 4.34 -22.18
CA THR A 7 -0.29 4.51 -23.06
C THR A 7 -0.30 5.92 -23.64
N ILE A 8 0.71 6.71 -23.30
CA ILE A 8 0.86 8.10 -23.73
C ILE A 8 2.29 8.25 -24.26
N ASP A 9 2.41 8.77 -25.49
CA ASP A 9 3.70 8.98 -26.17
C ASP A 9 4.61 7.74 -26.18
N GLY A 10 4.01 6.55 -26.31
CA GLY A 10 4.73 5.27 -26.31
C GLY A 10 5.16 4.76 -24.93
N VAL A 11 4.86 5.49 -23.85
CA VAL A 11 5.13 5.05 -22.46
C VAL A 11 3.84 4.53 -21.83
N THR A 12 3.92 3.37 -21.17
CA THR A 12 2.78 2.76 -20.48
C THR A 12 2.84 3.02 -18.96
N TYR A 13 1.77 3.60 -18.43
CA TYR A 13 1.58 3.89 -17.00
C TYR A 13 0.46 3.03 -16.41
N ARG A 14 0.51 2.82 -15.10
CA ARG A 14 -0.59 2.18 -14.35
C ARG A 14 -1.54 3.27 -13.89
N ASP A 15 -2.82 3.11 -14.20
CA ASP A 15 -3.91 3.93 -13.66
C ASP A 15 -4.26 3.37 -12.28
N LEU A 16 -3.69 3.98 -11.24
CA LEU A 16 -3.73 3.46 -9.87
C LEU A 16 -5.09 3.72 -9.22
N ASN A 17 -5.69 4.88 -9.49
CA ASN A 17 -7.00 5.26 -8.97
C ASN A 17 -8.17 4.86 -9.90
N GLY A 18 -7.90 4.48 -11.15
CA GLY A 18 -8.88 3.95 -12.11
C GLY A 18 -9.70 5.03 -12.82
N ASN A 19 -9.18 6.26 -12.95
CA ASN A 19 -9.93 7.41 -13.46
C ASN A 19 -9.78 7.66 -14.97
N GLY A 20 -8.96 6.86 -15.67
CA GLY A 20 -8.77 6.93 -17.11
C GLY A 20 -7.94 8.10 -17.62
N ARG A 21 -7.23 8.84 -16.75
CA ARG A 21 -6.28 9.90 -17.11
C ARG A 21 -4.94 9.68 -16.42
N LEU A 22 -3.87 10.22 -17.01
CA LEU A 22 -2.55 10.20 -16.37
C LEU A 22 -2.49 11.35 -15.36
N ASP A 23 -2.58 11.02 -14.07
CA ASP A 23 -2.38 11.98 -12.99
C ASP A 23 -0.88 12.22 -12.74
N VAL A 24 -0.53 13.36 -12.14
CA VAL A 24 0.89 13.74 -11.92
C VAL A 24 1.59 12.71 -11.05
N TYR A 25 0.94 12.17 -10.01
CA TYR A 25 1.55 11.17 -9.14
C TYR A 25 1.89 9.84 -9.85
N GLU A 26 1.19 9.53 -10.95
CA GLU A 26 1.37 8.32 -11.76
C GLU A 26 2.49 8.46 -12.80
N ASP A 27 2.82 9.70 -13.21
CA ASP A 27 3.93 9.99 -14.13
C ASP A 27 5.28 9.98 -13.39
N SER A 28 6.06 8.92 -13.59
CA SER A 28 7.38 8.76 -12.99
C SER A 28 8.44 9.77 -13.47
N ARG A 29 8.16 10.54 -14.52
CA ARG A 29 9.05 11.58 -15.05
C ARG A 29 8.91 12.90 -14.28
N GLN A 30 7.84 13.06 -13.50
CA GLN A 30 7.58 14.28 -12.72
C GLN A 30 8.46 14.33 -11.45
N PRO A 31 8.79 15.52 -10.95
CA PRO A 31 9.52 15.67 -9.69
C PRO A 31 8.82 14.98 -8.52
N LEU A 32 9.60 14.43 -7.59
CA LEU A 32 9.07 13.67 -6.44
C LEU A 32 8.04 14.47 -5.65
N GLU A 33 8.35 15.73 -5.35
CA GLU A 33 7.53 16.63 -4.56
C GLU A 33 6.19 16.92 -5.25
N ALA A 34 6.20 17.08 -6.57
CA ALA A 34 4.98 17.27 -7.37
C ALA A 34 4.08 16.03 -7.29
N ARG A 35 4.68 14.83 -7.40
CA ARG A 35 3.96 13.55 -7.30
C ARG A 35 3.35 13.33 -5.92
N VAL A 36 4.10 13.64 -4.86
CA VAL A 36 3.61 13.52 -3.48
C VAL A 36 2.46 14.50 -3.23
N SER A 37 2.61 15.75 -3.67
CA SER A 37 1.58 16.78 -3.48
C SER A 37 0.29 16.43 -4.24
N ASP A 38 0.39 15.93 -5.46
CA ASP A 38 -0.78 15.52 -6.25
C ASP A 38 -1.50 14.33 -5.60
N LEU A 39 -0.78 13.26 -5.23
CA LEU A 39 -1.37 12.10 -4.54
C LEU A 39 -2.10 12.52 -3.26
N LEU A 40 -1.44 13.27 -2.38
CA LEU A 40 -2.04 13.71 -1.12
C LEU A 40 -3.19 14.71 -1.35
N GLY A 41 -3.17 15.48 -2.44
CA GLY A 41 -4.25 16.38 -2.82
C GLY A 41 -5.53 15.65 -3.26
N GLN A 42 -5.39 14.45 -3.84
CA GLN A 42 -6.51 13.63 -4.30
C GLN A 42 -7.16 12.77 -3.21
N MET A 43 -6.49 12.58 -2.07
CA MET A 43 -7.01 11.75 -0.97
C MET A 43 -7.90 12.52 0.00
N THR A 44 -9.01 11.91 0.39
CA THR A 44 -9.84 12.32 1.52
C THR A 44 -9.08 12.16 2.84
N LEU A 45 -9.57 12.84 3.91
CA LEU A 45 -9.00 12.68 5.24
C LEU A 45 -9.08 11.22 5.73
N ALA A 46 -10.18 10.52 5.43
CA ALA A 46 -10.36 9.13 5.81
C ALA A 46 -9.34 8.21 5.11
N GLU A 47 -9.10 8.41 3.82
CA GLU A 47 -8.09 7.64 3.07
C GLU A 47 -6.68 7.90 3.62
N LYS A 48 -6.36 9.16 3.98
CA LYS A 48 -5.07 9.50 4.63
C LYS A 48 -4.91 8.80 5.97
N ALA A 49 -5.97 8.80 6.79
CA ALA A 49 -5.97 8.08 8.06
C ALA A 49 -5.80 6.57 7.86
N GLY A 50 -6.38 6.01 6.79
CA GLY A 50 -6.23 4.60 6.41
C GLY A 50 -4.77 4.18 6.17
N LEU A 51 -3.91 5.10 5.73
CA LEU A 51 -2.47 4.82 5.53
C LEU A 51 -1.67 4.67 6.83
N MET A 52 -2.22 5.06 7.97
CA MET A 52 -1.49 5.08 9.24
C MET A 52 -1.53 3.73 9.97
N PHE A 53 -2.30 2.76 9.46
CA PHE A 53 -2.44 1.43 10.06
C PHE A 53 -1.57 0.40 9.36
N HIS A 54 -0.66 -0.20 10.13
CA HIS A 54 0.21 -1.27 9.66
C HIS A 54 -0.01 -2.50 10.54
N ASN A 55 -0.17 -3.67 9.93
CA ASN A 55 -0.21 -4.92 10.68
C ASN A 55 1.19 -5.24 11.21
N PHE A 56 1.27 -5.63 12.48
CA PHE A 56 2.52 -6.06 13.08
C PHE A 56 2.77 -7.53 12.77
N THR A 57 3.99 -7.83 12.31
CA THR A 57 4.51 -9.19 12.23
C THR A 57 5.56 -9.38 13.31
N PHE A 58 5.36 -10.37 14.18
CA PHE A 58 6.30 -10.67 15.26
C PHE A 58 7.40 -11.62 14.80
N MET A 59 8.56 -11.55 15.44
CA MET A 59 9.73 -12.39 15.14
C MET A 59 10.22 -13.09 16.41
N THR A 60 10.84 -14.25 16.24
CA THR A 60 11.56 -14.96 17.31
C THR A 60 12.96 -14.37 17.51
N GLU A 61 13.64 -14.76 18.60
CA GLU A 61 15.01 -14.31 18.88
C GLU A 61 16.01 -14.75 17.79
N GLU A 62 15.72 -15.88 17.12
CA GLU A 62 16.49 -16.45 16.02
C GLU A 62 16.22 -15.76 14.67
N GLY A 63 15.36 -14.73 14.64
CA GLY A 63 15.04 -13.97 13.43
C GLY A 63 14.07 -14.68 12.47
N THR A 64 13.32 -15.68 12.96
CA THR A 64 12.25 -16.31 12.20
C THR A 64 10.90 -15.66 12.50
N ILE A 65 9.90 -15.85 11.64
CA ILE A 65 8.54 -15.35 11.90
C ILE A 65 7.95 -16.11 13.08
N LEU A 66 7.41 -15.38 14.05
CA LEU A 66 6.74 -15.98 15.21
C LEU A 66 5.44 -16.64 14.77
N GLU A 67 5.20 -17.87 15.20
CA GLU A 67 3.93 -18.59 15.04
C GLU A 67 3.54 -19.21 16.39
N GLY A 68 2.25 -19.33 16.67
CA GLY A 68 1.74 -19.97 17.88
C GLY A 68 1.34 -18.98 18.99
N GLN A 69 2.29 -18.36 19.69
CA GLN A 69 1.99 -17.48 20.83
C GLN A 69 2.69 -16.13 20.70
N SER A 70 1.92 -15.04 20.76
CA SER A 70 2.43 -13.67 20.75
C SER A 70 3.20 -13.33 22.05
N PRO A 71 4.00 -12.24 22.05
CA PRO A 71 4.65 -11.73 23.28
C PRO A 71 3.70 -11.39 24.44
N TRP A 72 2.39 -11.31 24.15
CA TRP A 72 1.34 -11.02 25.14
C TRP A 72 0.59 -12.28 25.58
N GLY A 73 1.06 -13.46 25.20
CA GLY A 73 0.50 -14.74 25.61
C GLY A 73 -0.74 -15.19 24.83
N ALA A 74 -1.26 -14.38 23.90
CA ALA A 74 -2.39 -14.73 23.04
C ALA A 74 -1.94 -15.57 21.83
N PRO A 75 -2.80 -16.47 21.29
CA PRO A 75 -2.53 -17.18 20.05
C PRO A 75 -2.18 -16.21 18.91
N TYR A 76 -1.13 -16.52 18.15
CA TYR A 76 -0.65 -15.72 17.03
C TYR A 76 -0.45 -16.60 15.80
N SER A 77 -0.89 -16.08 14.66
CA SER A 77 -0.74 -16.70 13.36
C SER A 77 -0.52 -15.58 12.34
N THR A 78 0.55 -15.69 11.55
CA THR A 78 0.80 -14.71 10.49
C THR A 78 -0.26 -14.82 9.41
N ALA A 79 -0.68 -16.04 9.08
CA ALA A 79 -1.71 -16.27 8.08
C ALA A 79 -3.02 -15.58 8.46
N ASP A 80 -3.43 -15.67 9.73
CA ASP A 80 -4.64 -15.01 10.20
C ASP A 80 -4.46 -13.49 10.26
N SER A 81 -3.29 -13.03 10.70
CA SER A 81 -2.99 -11.59 10.80
C SER A 81 -2.91 -10.90 9.42
N VAL A 82 -2.50 -11.62 8.38
CA VAL A 82 -2.29 -11.08 7.03
C VAL A 82 -3.48 -11.34 6.10
N PHE A 83 -4.11 -12.52 6.19
CA PHE A 83 -5.14 -12.94 5.23
C PHE A 83 -6.55 -12.98 5.82
N ALA A 84 -6.73 -13.15 7.13
CA ALA A 84 -8.07 -13.26 7.73
C ALA A 84 -8.71 -11.90 8.06
N LYS A 85 -7.95 -10.80 7.94
CA LYS A 85 -8.50 -9.44 7.98
C LYS A 85 -8.60 -8.87 6.57
N HIS A 86 -9.69 -9.18 5.87
CA HIS A 86 -10.42 -8.34 4.91
C HIS A 86 -11.73 -9.04 4.51
#